data_AF-A0A498KNG7-F1
#
_entry.id   AF-A0A498KNG7-F1
#
_cell.length_a   1.000
_cell.length_b   1.000
_cell.length_c   1.000
_cell.angle_alpha   90.00
_cell.angle_beta   90.00
_cell.angle_gamma   90.00
#
_symmetry.space_group_name_H-M   'P 1'
#
loop_
_entity.id
_entity.type
_entity.pdbx_description
1 polymer ?
#
loop_
_entity_poly.entity_id
_entity_poly.type
_entity_poly.pdbx_seq_one_letter_code
_entity_poly.pdbx_strand_id
1 'polypeptide(L)'
;MITYVYFYGGCALPLFLKLKVLRSRESRFETTTVTHKSVASIVCYGKLRYPPTHEATGYSLVYNQLYPFEVQNYTSGIIHHVRLTRLKLNTLYFYRCGDPSIHAMSQIHHFRTMPVSGPRSYPERIAVMGDLGLTYNTTTTLSHLKSNNPDLVLLIGNVTYANLYLTNGTGSDRYSCSFPNSPIHETYQPRWDYWGWYMQSLVSKVPIMVHAYKRSNRDYDYNLDSCGPVYLTVGDGGNREKMAVQHADEPGHCPEPSTTPDQHLGVGAFCVENFTSGPAAGKFCWDRQPNYSAFRESSFGHGILEVLLFVFFLFGIYPV
;
A
#
# COMPACT_ATOMS: atom_id res chain seq x y z
N MET A 1 -9.86 3.57 -19.24
CA MET A 1 -9.22 3.62 -17.91
C MET A 1 -10.16 4.28 -16.91
N ILE A 2 -10.26 3.76 -15.69
CA ILE A 2 -11.05 4.34 -14.60
C ILE A 2 -10.06 4.93 -13.59
N THR A 3 -10.25 6.20 -13.23
CA THR A 3 -9.47 6.84 -12.17
C THR A 3 -10.42 7.28 -11.07
N TYR A 4 -10.16 6.86 -9.83
CA TYR A 4 -10.88 7.35 -8.68
C TYR A 4 -10.09 8.48 -8.03
N VAL A 5 -10.77 9.59 -7.74
CA VAL A 5 -10.27 10.67 -6.90
C VAL A 5 -10.92 10.51 -5.53
N TYR A 6 -10.12 10.28 -4.51
CA TYR A 6 -10.58 10.21 -3.12
C TYR A 6 -10.23 11.50 -2.42
N PHE A 7 -11.14 12.07 -1.63
CA PHE A 7 -10.76 13.16 -0.73
C PHE A 7 -11.44 13.10 0.64
N TYR A 8 -10.73 13.61 1.65
CA TYR A 8 -11.17 13.69 3.04
C TYR A 8 -11.52 15.15 3.37
N GLY A 9 -12.61 15.42 4.09
CA GLY A 9 -13.01 16.79 4.40
C GLY A 9 -13.65 16.93 5.78
N GLY A 10 -13.10 17.82 6.61
CA GLY A 10 -13.83 18.49 7.68
C GLY A 10 -14.26 19.88 7.19
N CYS A 11 -15.57 20.11 7.13
CA CYS A 11 -16.29 21.36 6.85
C CYS A 11 -15.90 22.29 5.68
N ALA A 12 -14.74 22.21 5.01
CA ALA A 12 -14.47 23.12 3.87
C ALA A 12 -13.28 22.81 2.94
N LEU A 13 -12.40 21.82 3.18
CA LEU A 13 -11.23 21.62 2.29
C LEU A 13 -10.85 20.13 2.14
N PRO A 14 -10.49 19.68 0.92
CA PRO A 14 -9.89 18.36 0.68
C PRO A 14 -8.54 18.22 1.40
N LEU A 15 -8.51 17.42 2.47
CA LEU A 15 -7.38 17.11 3.34
C LEU A 15 -6.52 15.93 2.87
N PHE A 16 -7.04 15.10 1.98
CA PHE A 16 -6.32 13.96 1.41
C PHE A 16 -6.71 13.80 -0.05
N LEU A 17 -5.80 13.34 -0.91
CA LEU A 17 -6.10 13.11 -2.31
C LEU A 17 -5.42 11.84 -2.82
N LYS A 18 -6.21 10.83 -3.17
CA LYS A 18 -5.69 9.56 -3.71
C LYS A 18 -6.19 9.35 -5.13
N LEU A 19 -5.30 8.87 -5.99
CA LEU A 19 -5.64 8.37 -7.31
C LEU A 19 -5.52 6.85 -7.34
N LYS A 20 -6.59 6.16 -7.75
CA LYS A 20 -6.58 4.69 -7.93
C LYS A 20 -6.98 4.32 -9.34
N VAL A 21 -6.22 3.44 -9.98
CA VAL A 21 -6.55 2.82 -11.26
C VAL A 21 -7.19 1.46 -11.00
N LEU A 22 -8.35 1.18 -11.58
CA LEU A 22 -8.98 -0.14 -11.53
C LEU A 22 -9.14 -0.71 -12.95
N ARG A 23 -8.90 -2.03 -13.08
CA ARG A 23 -9.38 -2.82 -14.22
C ARG A 23 -10.84 -3.19 -13.94
N SER A 24 -11.63 -3.27 -15.01
CA SER A 24 -13.05 -3.63 -14.96
C SER A 24 -13.27 -4.91 -14.15
N ARG A 25 -14.11 -4.81 -13.11
CA ARG A 25 -14.57 -5.83 -12.14
C ARG A 25 -13.77 -5.86 -10.84
N GLU A 26 -14.21 -5.07 -9.86
CA GLU A 26 -14.15 -5.51 -8.46
C GLU A 26 -15.20 -4.80 -7.57
N SER A 27 -15.82 -5.67 -6.79
CA SER A 27 -16.74 -5.67 -5.64
C SER A 27 -17.17 -4.38 -4.93
N ARG A 28 -18.49 -4.36 -4.67
CA ARG A 28 -19.24 -3.49 -3.76
C ARG A 28 -18.76 -3.70 -2.32
N PHE A 29 -18.52 -2.61 -1.57
CA PHE A 29 -18.50 -2.62 -0.11
C PHE A 29 -19.86 -2.12 0.38
N GLU A 30 -20.48 -2.83 1.33
CA GLU A 30 -21.68 -2.37 2.03
C GLU A 30 -21.30 -1.26 3.03
N THR A 31 -22.04 -0.17 3.00
CA THR A 31 -21.84 0.99 3.88
C THR A 31 -23.17 1.39 4.50
N THR A 32 -23.19 1.53 5.83
CA THR A 32 -24.30 2.11 6.59
C THR A 32 -24.31 3.63 6.39
N THR A 33 -25.42 4.18 5.90
CA THR A 33 -25.58 5.62 5.66
C THR A 33 -25.95 6.35 6.96
N VAL A 34 -25.06 7.21 7.46
CA VAL A 34 -25.39 8.19 8.51
C VAL A 34 -25.49 9.57 7.85
N THR A 35 -26.65 10.21 7.97
CA THR A 35 -26.98 11.49 7.36
C THR A 35 -26.35 12.67 8.12
N HIS A 36 -25.12 13.04 7.77
CA HIS A 36 -24.59 14.38 8.06
C HIS A 36 -24.92 15.33 6.89
N LYS A 37 -25.01 16.65 7.16
CA LYS A 37 -25.21 17.70 6.14
C LYS A 37 -24.31 17.42 4.93
N SER A 38 -24.92 17.17 3.77
CA SER A 38 -24.23 16.56 2.63
C SER A 38 -23.25 17.52 1.98
N VAL A 39 -21.95 17.32 2.20
CA VAL A 39 -20.90 17.94 1.40
C VAL A 39 -20.84 17.24 0.04
N ALA A 40 -20.89 17.99 -1.05
CA ALA A 40 -20.88 17.44 -2.39
C ALA A 40 -19.54 16.75 -2.72
N SER A 41 -19.62 15.70 -3.54
CA SER A 41 -18.46 14.94 -4.00
C SER A 41 -18.17 15.27 -5.46
N ILE A 42 -17.57 16.43 -5.75
CA ILE A 42 -17.38 16.93 -7.12
C ILE A 42 -15.90 16.96 -7.50
N VAL A 43 -15.60 16.60 -8.75
CA VAL A 43 -14.28 16.79 -9.38
C VAL A 43 -14.45 17.53 -10.70
N CYS A 44 -13.84 18.70 -10.82
CA CYS A 44 -13.71 19.41 -12.09
C CYS A 44 -12.34 19.09 -12.69
N TYR A 45 -12.28 18.64 -13.95
CA TYR A 45 -11.05 18.19 -14.60
C TYR A 45 -10.98 18.54 -16.10
N GLY A 46 -9.77 18.56 -16.65
CA GLY A 46 -9.54 18.87 -18.05
C GLY A 46 -8.09 18.72 -18.47
N LYS A 47 -7.82 18.84 -19.77
CA LYS A 47 -6.44 18.83 -20.29
C LYS A 47 -5.75 20.18 -20.19
N LEU A 48 -6.55 21.25 -20.12
CA LEU A 48 -6.08 22.61 -19.85
C LEU A 48 -6.17 22.87 -18.35
N ARG A 49 -5.19 23.60 -17.82
CA ARG A 49 -5.15 23.99 -16.40
C ARG A 49 -6.32 24.89 -16.02
N TYR A 50 -6.77 25.74 -16.95
CA TYR A 50 -7.93 26.60 -16.75
C TYR A 50 -8.60 26.97 -18.09
N PRO A 51 -9.95 27.01 -18.16
CA PRO A 51 -10.89 26.40 -17.22
C PRO A 51 -10.93 24.86 -17.38
N PRO A 52 -11.10 24.08 -16.28
CA PRO A 52 -11.41 22.65 -16.41
C PRO A 52 -12.77 22.49 -17.09
N THR A 53 -12.82 21.70 -18.16
CA THR A 53 -13.98 21.64 -19.06
C THR A 53 -14.95 20.49 -18.75
N HIS A 54 -14.61 19.61 -17.82
CA HIS A 54 -15.43 18.46 -17.44
C HIS A 54 -15.68 18.44 -15.94
N GLU A 55 -16.80 17.84 -15.56
CA GLU A 55 -17.19 17.61 -14.18
C GLU A 55 -17.56 16.14 -13.98
N ALA A 56 -17.29 15.61 -12.79
CA ALA A 56 -17.77 14.31 -12.35
C ALA A 56 -18.25 14.41 -10.90
N THR A 57 -19.36 13.74 -10.62
CA THR A 57 -19.93 13.60 -9.28
C THR A 57 -19.66 12.20 -8.73
N GLY A 58 -19.57 12.09 -7.42
CA GLY A 58 -19.33 10.85 -6.70
C GLY A 58 -20.26 10.68 -5.50
N TYR A 59 -19.84 9.82 -4.58
CA TYR A 59 -20.56 9.57 -3.33
C TYR A 59 -19.63 9.81 -2.13
N SER A 60 -20.21 9.94 -0.95
CA SER A 60 -19.48 10.06 0.30
C SER A 60 -19.91 9.01 1.32
N LEU A 61 -19.03 8.73 2.28
CA LEU A 61 -19.26 7.82 3.40
C LEU A 61 -18.51 8.28 4.65
N VAL A 62 -18.88 7.70 5.78
CA VAL A 62 -18.18 7.82 7.07
C VAL A 62 -18.03 6.41 7.62
N TYR A 63 -16.92 6.12 8.29
CA TYR A 63 -16.76 4.87 9.03
C TYR A 63 -16.56 5.16 10.51
N ASN A 64 -16.93 4.18 11.34
CA ASN A 64 -16.75 4.21 12.78
C ASN A 64 -15.92 3.00 13.19
N GLN A 65 -14.89 3.22 13.99
CA GLN A 65 -14.18 2.18 14.72
C GLN A 65 -14.64 2.26 16.17
N LEU A 66 -15.49 1.32 16.56
CA LEU A 66 -16.10 1.26 17.88
C LEU A 66 -15.54 0.06 18.65
N TYR A 67 -15.25 0.29 19.92
CA TYR A 67 -14.76 -0.71 20.85
C TYR A 67 -15.78 -0.91 21.98
N PRO A 68 -16.18 -2.15 22.29
CA PRO A 68 -17.12 -2.45 23.38
C PRO A 68 -16.43 -2.49 24.76
N PHE A 69 -15.38 -1.68 24.95
CA PHE A 69 -14.56 -1.58 26.16
C PHE A 69 -14.36 -0.10 26.53
N GLU A 70 -13.85 0.19 27.73
CA GLU A 70 -13.52 1.56 28.18
C GLU A 70 -12.28 2.14 27.47
N VAL A 71 -12.33 2.20 26.14
CA VAL A 71 -11.26 2.69 25.26
C VAL A 71 -11.84 3.70 24.26
N GLN A 72 -10.99 4.42 23.53
CA GLN A 72 -11.44 5.54 22.70
C GLN A 72 -12.00 5.05 21.36
N ASN A 73 -13.24 5.46 21.06
CA ASN A 73 -13.87 5.25 19.76
C ASN A 73 -13.43 6.32 18.77
N TYR A 74 -13.51 5.99 17.47
CA TYR A 74 -13.19 6.91 16.39
C TYR A 74 -14.29 6.93 15.33
N THR A 75 -14.60 8.13 14.86
CA THR A 75 -15.45 8.37 13.69
C THR A 75 -14.66 9.18 12.68
N SER A 76 -14.64 8.73 11.42
CA SER A 76 -13.95 9.45 10.37
C SER A 76 -14.64 10.75 10.01
N GLY A 77 -13.91 11.69 9.43
CA GLY A 77 -14.48 12.72 8.58
C GLY A 77 -15.18 12.14 7.35
N ILE A 78 -15.77 13.00 6.54
CA ILE A 78 -16.48 12.58 5.33
C ILE A 78 -15.46 12.17 4.27
N ILE A 79 -15.57 10.93 3.80
CA ILE A 79 -14.72 10.35 2.77
C ILE A 79 -15.48 10.39 1.44
N HIS A 80 -14.90 11.03 0.44
CA HIS A 80 -15.51 11.24 -0.87
C HIS A 80 -14.85 10.35 -1.94
N HIS A 81 -15.65 9.78 -2.82
CA HIS A 81 -15.23 8.91 -3.92
C HIS A 81 -15.81 9.37 -5.24
N VAL A 82 -14.96 9.88 -6.14
CA VAL A 82 -15.39 10.34 -7.47
C VAL A 82 -14.72 9.54 -8.56
N ARG A 83 -15.53 8.99 -9.49
CA ARG A 83 -15.04 8.15 -10.58
C ARG A 83 -14.95 8.96 -11.88
N LEU A 84 -13.73 9.14 -12.39
CA LEU A 84 -13.49 9.72 -13.70
C LEU A 84 -13.52 8.62 -14.77
N THR A 85 -14.30 8.86 -15.83
CA THR A 85 -14.47 7.91 -16.93
C THR A 85 -14.14 8.56 -18.27
N ARG A 86 -13.97 7.73 -19.33
CA ARG A 86 -13.70 8.19 -20.71
C ARG A 86 -12.46 9.10 -20.86
N LEU A 87 -11.47 8.95 -19.97
CA LEU A 87 -10.20 9.65 -20.08
C LEU A 87 -9.38 9.09 -21.25
N LYS A 88 -8.70 9.99 -21.99
CA LYS A 88 -7.70 9.58 -22.98
C LYS A 88 -6.50 8.94 -22.27
N LEU A 89 -5.93 7.91 -22.88
CA LEU A 89 -4.76 7.18 -22.37
C LEU A 89 -3.49 8.04 -22.52
N ASN A 90 -2.47 7.80 -21.70
CA ASN A 90 -1.22 8.55 -21.68
C ASN A 90 -1.37 10.08 -21.82
N THR A 91 -2.34 10.66 -21.11
CA THR A 91 -2.70 12.08 -21.22
C THR A 91 -2.63 12.73 -19.85
N LEU A 92 -2.02 13.91 -19.79
CA LEU A 92 -2.03 14.76 -18.60
C LEU A 92 -3.41 15.39 -18.41
N TYR A 93 -3.95 15.28 -17.20
CA TYR A 93 -5.18 15.93 -16.76
C TYR A 93 -4.90 16.79 -15.54
N PHE A 94 -5.44 17.99 -15.53
CA PHE A 94 -5.53 18.86 -14.37
C PHE A 94 -6.89 18.67 -13.71
N TYR A 95 -6.95 18.76 -12.39
CA TYR A 95 -8.20 18.61 -11.66
C TYR A 95 -8.21 19.37 -10.34
N ARG A 96 -9.41 19.65 -9.86
CA ARG A 96 -9.73 20.13 -8.51
C ARG A 96 -10.91 19.33 -7.98
N CYS A 97 -10.97 19.10 -6.69
CA CYS A 97 -12.03 18.34 -6.05
C CYS A 97 -12.62 19.11 -4.87
N GLY A 98 -13.83 18.77 -4.45
CA GLY A 98 -14.48 19.40 -3.30
C GLY A 98 -15.94 19.72 -3.57
N ASP A 99 -16.43 20.77 -2.92
CA ASP A 99 -17.79 21.27 -3.06
C ASP A 99 -17.78 22.76 -3.49
N PRO A 100 -18.16 23.06 -4.74
CA PRO A 100 -18.18 24.43 -5.24
C PRO A 100 -19.27 25.29 -4.59
N SER A 101 -20.32 24.70 -4.01
CA SER A 101 -21.43 25.43 -3.40
C SER A 101 -21.07 26.12 -2.08
N ILE A 102 -20.02 25.63 -1.40
CA ILE A 102 -19.53 26.15 -0.13
C ILE A 102 -18.09 26.68 -0.22
N HIS A 103 -17.63 27.02 -1.43
CA HIS A 103 -16.26 27.47 -1.70
C HIS A 103 -15.15 26.52 -1.21
N ALA A 104 -15.46 25.22 -1.15
CA ALA A 104 -14.62 24.19 -0.56
C ALA A 104 -13.83 23.39 -1.61
N MET A 105 -13.20 24.09 -2.56
CA MET A 105 -12.45 23.43 -3.64
C MET A 105 -10.96 23.33 -3.31
N SER A 106 -10.34 22.19 -3.64
CA SER A 106 -8.90 22.01 -3.55
C SER A 106 -8.13 22.97 -4.45
N GLN A 107 -6.83 23.07 -4.19
CA GLN A 107 -5.86 23.54 -5.19
C GLN A 107 -5.91 22.67 -6.45
N ILE A 108 -5.34 23.18 -7.55
CA ILE A 108 -5.25 22.42 -8.80
C ILE A 108 -4.13 21.39 -8.70
N HIS A 109 -4.49 20.13 -8.87
CA HIS A 109 -3.59 18.99 -8.99
C HIS A 109 -3.54 18.50 -10.45
N HIS A 110 -2.63 17.58 -10.74
CA HIS A 110 -2.53 16.97 -12.06
C HIS A 110 -2.10 15.52 -11.96
N PHE A 111 -2.52 14.70 -12.92
CA PHE A 111 -2.08 13.32 -13.06
C PHE A 111 -2.01 12.92 -14.53
N ARG A 112 -1.22 11.89 -14.82
CA ARG A 112 -1.14 11.28 -16.15
C ARG A 112 -1.88 9.95 -16.14
N THR A 113 -2.73 9.73 -17.14
CA THR A 113 -3.39 8.43 -17.32
C THR A 113 -2.39 7.38 -17.80
N MET A 114 -2.63 6.12 -17.43
CA MET A 114 -1.86 4.98 -17.89
C MET A 114 -1.88 4.88 -19.43
N PRO A 115 -0.81 4.34 -20.03
CA PRO A 115 -0.78 4.07 -21.46
C PRO A 115 -1.74 2.93 -21.83
N VAL A 116 -1.86 2.65 -23.13
CA VAL A 116 -2.73 1.57 -23.60
C VAL A 116 -2.22 0.23 -23.08
N SER A 117 -3.13 -0.66 -22.69
CA SER A 117 -2.72 -2.02 -22.35
C SER A 117 -2.29 -2.74 -23.62
N GLY A 118 -1.01 -3.10 -23.72
CA GLY A 118 -0.48 -3.84 -24.87
C GLY A 118 0.95 -4.34 -24.63
N PRO A 119 1.45 -5.26 -25.47
CA PRO A 119 2.75 -5.92 -25.29
C PRO A 119 3.97 -4.98 -25.47
N ARG A 120 3.74 -3.73 -25.90
CA ARG A 120 4.76 -2.70 -26.10
C ARG A 120 4.39 -1.38 -25.46
N SER A 121 3.48 -1.40 -24.48
CA SER A 121 2.90 -0.20 -23.90
C SER A 121 2.65 -0.42 -22.42
N TYR A 122 3.57 0.11 -21.61
CA TYR A 122 3.63 -0.02 -20.17
C TYR A 122 3.94 1.35 -19.55
N PRO A 123 3.54 1.60 -18.29
CA PRO A 123 4.13 2.71 -17.54
C PRO A 123 5.66 2.55 -17.53
N GLU A 124 6.38 3.66 -17.67
CA GLU A 124 7.84 3.65 -17.82
C GLU A 124 8.49 3.20 -16.51
N ARG A 125 7.99 3.72 -15.38
CA ARG A 125 8.46 3.37 -14.04
C ARG A 125 7.32 3.00 -13.12
N ILE A 126 7.35 1.76 -12.63
CA ILE A 126 6.46 1.29 -11.56
C ILE A 126 7.28 1.22 -10.28
N ALA A 127 6.99 2.10 -9.33
CA ALA A 127 7.56 1.99 -8.00
C ALA A 127 6.84 0.92 -7.19
N VAL A 128 7.60 0.13 -6.45
CA VAL A 128 7.10 -0.92 -5.56
C VAL A 128 7.61 -0.63 -4.16
N MET A 129 6.71 -0.59 -3.19
CA MET A 129 7.03 -0.41 -1.77
C MET A 129 6.05 -1.21 -0.91
N GLY A 130 6.47 -1.60 0.28
CA GLY A 130 5.63 -2.30 1.27
C GLY A 130 6.00 -1.85 2.67
N ASP A 131 5.16 -2.15 3.64
CA ASP A 131 5.52 -2.01 5.07
C ASP A 131 6.04 -0.59 5.42
N LEU A 132 5.36 0.44 4.91
CA LEU A 132 5.81 1.84 5.02
C LEU A 132 5.68 2.40 6.44
N GLY A 133 4.50 2.28 7.03
CA GLY A 133 4.15 3.01 8.23
C GLY A 133 4.28 4.52 8.06
N LEU A 134 4.69 5.18 9.16
CA LEU A 134 4.89 6.62 9.21
C LEU A 134 6.00 6.92 10.21
N THR A 135 7.25 6.96 9.72
CA THR A 135 8.46 7.26 10.50
C THR A 135 9.39 8.22 9.73
N TYR A 136 10.53 8.60 10.32
CA TYR A 136 11.58 9.33 9.61
C TYR A 136 12.18 8.52 8.46
N ASN A 137 12.33 7.20 8.61
CA ASN A 137 12.86 6.33 7.55
C ASN A 137 11.90 6.30 6.35
N THR A 138 10.58 6.23 6.61
CA THR A 138 9.54 6.35 5.58
C THR A 138 9.65 7.67 4.80
N THR A 139 10.16 8.74 5.43
CA THR A 139 10.39 10.04 4.78
C THR A 139 11.54 9.96 3.78
N THR A 140 12.63 9.31 4.13
CA THR A 140 13.75 9.07 3.21
C THR A 140 13.30 8.17 2.05
N THR A 141 12.62 7.05 2.33
CA THR A 141 12.07 6.15 1.31
C THR A 141 11.13 6.89 0.34
N LEU A 142 10.19 7.70 0.86
CA LEU A 142 9.26 8.45 0.02
C LEU A 142 9.98 9.53 -0.82
N SER A 143 11.00 10.18 -0.27
CA SER A 143 11.80 11.18 -0.98
C SER A 143 12.56 10.55 -2.16
N HIS A 144 13.23 9.41 -1.92
CA HIS A 144 13.92 8.64 -2.94
C HIS A 144 12.96 8.08 -4.00
N LEU A 145 11.79 7.58 -3.60
CA LEU A 145 10.78 7.12 -4.54
C LEU A 145 10.28 8.27 -5.44
N LYS A 146 10.07 9.47 -4.87
CA LYS A 146 9.64 10.65 -5.63
C LYS A 146 10.71 11.15 -6.59
N SER A 147 11.99 11.12 -6.23
CA SER A 147 13.08 11.52 -7.13
C SER A 147 13.21 10.59 -8.34
N ASN A 148 12.78 9.34 -8.20
CA ASN A 148 12.66 8.36 -9.28
C ASN A 148 11.41 8.54 -10.16
N ASN A 149 10.60 9.60 -9.97
CA ASN A 149 9.50 10.01 -10.86
C ASN A 149 8.62 8.85 -11.41
N PRO A 150 8.00 8.03 -10.54
CA PRO A 150 7.21 6.89 -10.99
C PRO A 150 5.90 7.32 -11.66
N ASP A 151 5.45 6.53 -12.63
CA ASP A 151 4.13 6.67 -13.25
C ASP A 151 3.05 5.95 -12.45
N LEU A 152 3.42 4.89 -11.74
CA LEU A 152 2.55 4.05 -10.92
C LEU A 152 3.26 3.66 -9.64
N VAL A 153 2.53 3.60 -8.53
CA VAL A 153 3.02 3.07 -7.26
C VAL A 153 2.23 1.82 -6.90
N LEU A 154 2.92 0.71 -6.65
CA LEU A 154 2.38 -0.51 -6.07
C LEU A 154 2.76 -0.54 -4.58
N LEU A 155 1.76 -0.46 -3.71
CA LEU A 155 1.91 -0.59 -2.26
C LEU A 155 1.48 -2.00 -1.82
N ILE A 156 2.43 -2.77 -1.32
CA ILE A 156 2.25 -4.18 -0.94
C ILE A 156 2.06 -4.27 0.58
N GLY A 157 0.82 -4.50 1.01
CA GLY A 157 0.48 -4.72 2.43
C GLY A 157 0.80 -3.55 3.37
N ASN A 158 0.50 -3.74 4.66
CA ASN A 158 0.97 -2.96 5.81
C ASN A 158 1.20 -1.46 5.56
N VAL A 159 0.10 -0.71 5.57
CA VAL A 159 0.07 0.70 5.17
C VAL A 159 0.49 1.62 6.32
N THR A 160 -0.34 1.71 7.37
CA THR A 160 -0.23 2.77 8.39
C THR A 160 0.30 2.30 9.72
N TYR A 161 0.24 1.00 10.00
CA TYR A 161 0.54 0.41 11.30
C TYR A 161 -0.27 1.02 12.46
N ALA A 162 -1.51 1.44 12.21
CA ALA A 162 -2.41 1.98 13.25
C ALA A 162 -2.62 1.00 14.42
N ASN A 163 -2.46 -0.30 14.17
CA ASN A 163 -2.55 -1.39 15.16
C ASN A 163 -1.31 -1.54 16.06
N LEU A 164 -0.25 -0.77 15.85
CA LEU A 164 0.88 -0.72 16.81
C LEU A 164 0.64 0.26 17.97
N TYR A 165 -0.57 0.79 18.07
CA TYR A 165 -0.94 1.88 18.97
C TYR A 165 -2.24 1.55 19.69
N LEU A 166 -2.28 1.89 20.98
CA LEU A 166 -3.52 1.98 21.75
C LEU A 166 -4.41 3.07 21.18
N THR A 167 -5.70 3.01 21.47
CA THR A 167 -6.70 4.00 21.03
C THR A 167 -6.40 5.42 21.53
N ASN A 168 -5.61 5.57 22.60
CA ASN A 168 -5.16 6.86 23.13
C ASN A 168 -3.91 7.44 22.44
N GLY A 169 -3.35 6.75 21.44
CA GLY A 169 -2.16 7.19 20.69
C GLY A 169 -0.82 6.75 21.28
N THR A 170 -0.80 5.97 22.37
CA THR A 170 0.43 5.35 22.89
C THR A 170 0.84 4.20 21.99
N GLY A 171 2.02 4.26 21.38
CA GLY A 171 2.49 3.24 20.43
C GLY A 171 3.72 2.47 20.89
N SER A 172 3.87 1.25 20.39
CA SER A 172 5.04 0.38 20.60
C SER A 172 5.53 -0.22 19.29
N ASP A 173 6.78 -0.66 19.25
CA ASP A 173 7.35 -1.39 18.11
C ASP A 173 6.84 -2.85 18.08
N ARG A 174 6.30 -3.34 19.19
CA ARG A 174 5.65 -4.66 19.29
C ARG A 174 4.46 -4.61 20.24
N TYR A 175 3.25 -4.48 19.68
CA TYR A 175 2.02 -4.30 20.45
C TYR A 175 1.83 -5.38 21.53
N SER A 176 1.88 -6.65 21.14
CA SER A 176 1.59 -7.78 22.04
C SER A 176 2.54 -7.87 23.24
N CYS A 177 3.79 -7.43 23.09
CA CYS A 177 4.76 -7.43 24.19
C CYS A 177 4.61 -6.24 25.12
N SER A 178 4.25 -5.07 24.60
CA SER A 178 4.16 -3.85 25.40
C SER A 178 2.80 -3.66 26.05
N PHE A 179 1.74 -4.24 25.48
CA PHE A 179 0.37 -4.10 25.97
C PHE A 179 -0.30 -5.47 26.18
N PRO A 180 0.30 -6.38 26.98
CA PRO A 180 -0.25 -7.71 27.21
C PRO A 180 -1.61 -7.69 27.92
N ASN A 181 -1.90 -6.60 28.64
CA ASN A 181 -3.14 -6.41 29.40
C ASN A 181 -4.20 -5.63 28.63
N SER A 182 -3.97 -5.27 27.36
CA SER A 182 -4.99 -4.56 26.58
C SER A 182 -6.16 -5.52 26.31
N PRO A 183 -7.42 -5.07 26.51
CA PRO A 183 -8.59 -5.94 26.43
C PRO A 183 -8.85 -6.47 25.02
N ILE A 184 -8.28 -5.80 24.00
CA ILE A 184 -8.36 -6.17 22.59
C ILE A 184 -7.12 -5.64 21.86
N HIS A 185 -6.81 -6.14 20.68
CA HIS A 185 -5.82 -5.49 19.82
C HIS A 185 -6.38 -4.16 19.29
N GLU A 186 -6.14 -3.08 20.04
CA GLU A 186 -6.57 -1.72 19.74
C GLU A 186 -5.90 -1.18 18.47
N THR A 187 -6.49 -0.14 17.89
CA THR A 187 -5.93 0.55 16.73
C THR A 187 -6.16 2.06 16.85
N TYR A 188 -5.11 2.85 16.61
CA TYR A 188 -5.18 4.30 16.62
C TYR A 188 -5.56 4.84 15.24
N GLN A 189 -6.86 4.94 14.99
CA GLN A 189 -7.40 5.36 13.68
C GLN A 189 -6.93 6.72 13.15
N PRO A 190 -6.67 7.77 13.98
CA PRO A 190 -6.10 9.03 13.47
C PRO A 190 -4.78 8.86 12.70
N ARG A 191 -4.06 7.73 12.89
CA ARG A 191 -2.87 7.41 12.10
C ARG A 191 -3.18 7.21 10.62
N TRP A 192 -4.38 6.77 10.25
CA TRP A 192 -4.84 6.74 8.85
C TRP A 192 -4.97 8.14 8.26
N ASP A 193 -5.44 9.11 9.04
CA ASP A 193 -5.58 10.50 8.62
C ASP A 193 -4.20 11.14 8.39
N TYR A 194 -3.28 10.96 9.34
CA TYR A 194 -1.90 11.45 9.22
C TYR A 194 -1.18 10.84 8.03
N TRP A 195 -1.30 9.53 7.85
CA TRP A 195 -0.69 8.84 6.71
C TRP A 195 -1.25 9.34 5.39
N GLY A 196 -2.57 9.55 5.32
CA GLY A 196 -3.21 10.16 4.17
C GLY A 196 -2.60 11.51 3.83
N TRP A 197 -2.61 12.43 4.79
CA TRP A 197 -2.05 13.77 4.61
C TRP A 197 -0.58 13.74 4.16
N TYR A 198 0.23 12.92 4.81
CA TYR A 198 1.64 12.71 4.46
C TYR A 198 1.83 12.24 3.00
N MET A 199 1.05 11.24 2.58
CA MET A 199 1.14 10.68 1.23
C MET A 199 0.52 11.56 0.14
N GLN A 200 -0.27 12.57 0.49
CA GLN A 200 -0.95 13.45 -0.46
C GLN A 200 0.02 14.03 -1.50
N SER A 201 1.25 14.37 -1.12
CA SER A 201 2.24 14.94 -2.03
C SER A 201 2.63 14.03 -3.20
N LEU A 202 2.44 12.71 -3.04
CA LEU A 202 2.66 11.68 -4.06
C LEU A 202 1.34 11.24 -4.70
N VAL A 203 0.37 10.80 -3.89
CA VAL A 203 -0.85 10.12 -4.39
C VAL A 203 -1.87 11.07 -5.05
N SER A 204 -1.66 12.39 -4.94
CA SER A 204 -2.38 13.41 -5.72
C SER A 204 -1.91 13.52 -7.17
N LYS A 205 -0.75 12.95 -7.50
CA LYS A 205 -0.13 13.06 -8.83
C LYS A 205 0.11 11.71 -9.49
N VAL A 206 0.55 10.75 -8.68
CA VAL A 206 0.88 9.41 -9.12
C VAL A 206 -0.19 8.44 -8.62
N PRO A 207 -0.84 7.68 -9.51
CA PRO A 207 -1.78 6.66 -9.09
C PRO A 207 -1.11 5.58 -8.21
N ILE A 208 -1.83 5.14 -7.18
CA ILE A 208 -1.39 4.08 -6.28
C ILE A 208 -2.34 2.88 -6.35
N MET A 209 -1.76 1.69 -6.49
CA MET A 209 -2.43 0.41 -6.37
C MET A 209 -2.02 -0.21 -5.04
N VAL A 210 -2.99 -0.44 -4.15
CA VAL A 210 -2.74 -1.11 -2.88
C VAL A 210 -3.09 -2.58 -3.06
N HIS A 211 -2.11 -3.45 -2.94
CA HIS A 211 -2.29 -4.90 -2.90
C HIS A 211 -2.14 -5.35 -1.44
N ALA A 212 -3.24 -5.28 -0.69
CA ALA A 212 -3.28 -5.75 0.71
C ALA A 212 -3.49 -7.27 0.82
N TYR A 213 -3.78 -7.93 -0.29
CA TYR A 213 -3.96 -9.38 -0.38
C TYR A 213 -2.63 -10.04 -0.79
N LYS A 214 -1.95 -10.68 0.16
CA LYS A 214 -0.82 -11.56 -0.14
C LYS A 214 -1.37 -12.82 -0.81
N ARG A 215 -1.12 -13.00 -2.10
CA ARG A 215 -1.14 -14.33 -2.73
C ARG A 215 0.13 -14.45 -3.56
N SER A 216 1.11 -15.15 -3.02
CA SER A 216 2.16 -15.73 -3.85
C SER A 216 1.56 -16.90 -4.63
N ASN A 217 2.02 -17.06 -5.87
CA ASN A 217 2.12 -18.35 -6.52
C ASN A 217 3.08 -18.20 -7.71
N ARG A 218 4.27 -18.79 -7.58
CA ARG A 218 4.89 -19.77 -8.48
C ARG A 218 6.27 -20.10 -7.91
N ASP A 219 6.36 -21.06 -6.99
CA ASP A 219 7.63 -21.71 -6.66
C ASP A 219 7.49 -23.09 -7.27
N TYR A 220 8.53 -23.61 -7.94
CA TYR A 220 8.50 -25.00 -8.37
C TYR A 220 9.36 -25.79 -7.39
N ASP A 221 8.75 -26.07 -6.24
CA ASP A 221 9.22 -27.07 -5.29
C ASP A 221 10.65 -26.83 -4.77
N TYR A 222 10.97 -25.60 -4.37
CA TYR A 222 12.26 -25.20 -3.77
C TYR A 222 13.51 -25.50 -4.62
N ASN A 223 13.33 -25.79 -5.91
CA ASN A 223 14.38 -26.11 -6.85
C ASN A 223 14.65 -24.94 -7.80
N LEU A 224 15.92 -24.74 -8.16
CA LEU A 224 16.29 -23.75 -9.19
C LEU A 224 15.76 -24.19 -10.54
N ASP A 225 14.81 -23.45 -11.09
CA ASP A 225 14.22 -23.66 -12.41
C ASP A 225 14.34 -22.40 -13.26
N SER A 226 14.95 -22.53 -14.44
CA SER A 226 15.06 -21.45 -15.44
C SER A 226 13.70 -20.92 -15.93
N CYS A 227 12.63 -21.68 -15.76
CA CYS A 227 11.26 -21.33 -16.12
C CYS A 227 10.41 -20.89 -14.90
N GLY A 228 10.97 -20.96 -13.69
CA GLY A 228 10.36 -20.43 -12.46
C GLY A 228 10.29 -18.90 -12.49
N PRO A 229 9.36 -18.27 -11.75
CA PRO A 229 9.32 -16.83 -11.64
C PRO A 229 10.42 -16.33 -10.71
N VAL A 230 10.63 -15.02 -10.78
CA VAL A 230 11.48 -14.31 -9.82
C VAL A 230 10.61 -13.80 -8.67
N TYR A 231 10.99 -14.12 -7.44
CA TYR A 231 10.37 -13.59 -6.23
C TYR A 231 11.12 -12.38 -5.72
N LEU A 232 10.41 -11.27 -5.58
CA LEU A 232 10.92 -10.01 -5.05
C LEU A 232 10.11 -9.63 -3.82
N THR A 233 10.79 -9.47 -2.69
CA THR A 233 10.19 -8.99 -1.45
C THR A 233 10.69 -7.59 -1.17
N VAL A 234 9.78 -6.61 -1.16
CA VAL A 234 10.07 -5.20 -0.86
C VAL A 234 9.18 -4.76 0.29
N GLY A 235 9.48 -5.28 1.48
CA GLY A 235 8.73 -5.05 2.74
C GLY A 235 9.52 -4.19 3.73
N ASP A 236 10.36 -3.32 3.20
CA ASP A 236 11.39 -2.56 3.88
C ASP A 236 11.13 -1.04 3.79
N GLY A 237 9.85 -0.64 3.77
CA GLY A 237 9.44 0.76 3.59
C GLY A 237 9.69 1.70 4.77
N GLY A 238 10.32 1.22 5.85
CA GLY A 238 10.72 2.08 6.96
C GLY A 238 9.71 2.20 8.09
N ASN A 239 8.82 1.23 8.30
CA ASN A 239 7.94 1.25 9.47
C ASN A 239 8.73 1.12 10.79
N ARG A 240 8.01 1.17 11.92
CA ARG A 240 8.62 1.20 13.25
C ARG A 240 8.94 -0.17 13.85
N GLU A 241 8.49 -1.25 13.22
CA GLU A 241 8.86 -2.60 13.64
C GLU A 241 10.35 -2.85 13.41
N LYS A 242 10.88 -3.90 14.03
CA LYS A 242 12.30 -4.23 13.91
C LYS A 242 12.65 -4.67 12.48
N MET A 243 13.80 -4.21 12.01
CA MET A 243 14.38 -4.69 10.76
C MET A 243 14.72 -6.18 10.85
N ALA A 244 14.42 -6.94 9.80
CA ALA A 244 14.84 -8.33 9.67
C ALA A 244 16.34 -8.38 9.33
N VAL A 245 17.17 -8.59 10.35
CA VAL A 245 18.63 -8.72 10.22
C VAL A 245 19.15 -10.13 10.41
N GLN A 246 18.38 -10.99 11.08
CA GLN A 246 18.73 -12.38 11.32
C GLN A 246 18.22 -13.24 10.17
N HIS A 247 19.01 -14.24 9.80
CA HIS A 247 18.63 -15.21 8.78
C HIS A 247 18.46 -16.60 9.38
N ALA A 248 17.47 -17.36 8.90
CA ALA A 248 17.20 -18.70 9.39
C ALA A 248 18.38 -19.68 9.17
N ASP A 249 19.27 -19.37 8.22
CA ASP A 249 20.48 -20.12 7.93
C ASP A 249 21.70 -19.76 8.79
N GLU A 250 21.60 -18.77 9.68
CA GLU A 250 22.66 -18.45 10.62
C GLU A 250 22.73 -19.48 11.78
N PRO A 251 23.92 -19.74 12.33
CA PRO A 251 24.09 -20.69 13.43
C PRO A 251 23.17 -20.37 14.63
N GLY A 252 22.27 -21.30 14.96
CA GLY A 252 21.35 -21.17 16.09
C GLY A 252 20.07 -20.37 15.82
N HIS A 253 19.84 -19.91 14.58
CA HIS A 253 18.68 -19.09 14.21
C HIS A 253 17.60 -19.82 13.41
N CYS A 254 17.78 -21.11 13.12
CA CYS A 254 16.73 -21.92 12.49
C CYS A 254 15.54 -22.08 13.46
N PRO A 255 14.33 -21.60 13.11
CA PRO A 255 13.19 -21.68 14.00
C PRO A 255 12.64 -23.11 14.10
N GLU A 256 12.00 -23.41 15.22
CA GLU A 256 11.24 -24.64 15.37
C GLU A 256 10.06 -24.65 14.39
N PRO A 257 9.85 -25.70 13.58
CA PRO A 257 8.82 -25.72 12.54
C PRO A 257 7.42 -25.41 13.08
N SER A 258 7.08 -25.90 14.26
CA SER A 258 5.78 -25.66 14.92
C SER A 258 5.50 -24.18 15.21
N THR A 259 6.52 -23.32 15.21
CA THR A 259 6.41 -21.90 15.52
C THR A 259 6.27 -21.00 14.29
N THR A 260 6.43 -21.53 13.08
CA THR A 260 6.43 -20.74 11.84
C THR A 260 5.06 -20.46 11.18
N PRO A 261 3.99 -21.23 11.37
CA PRO A 261 2.71 -20.95 10.72
C PRO A 261 2.09 -19.62 11.17
N ASP A 262 1.39 -18.96 10.24
CA ASP A 262 0.58 -17.78 10.57
C ASP A 262 -0.63 -18.20 11.41
N GLN A 263 -0.67 -17.70 12.64
CA GLN A 263 -1.72 -17.99 13.62
C GLN A 263 -3.11 -17.50 13.16
N HIS A 264 -3.18 -16.54 12.25
CA HIS A 264 -4.45 -16.01 11.71
C HIS A 264 -5.06 -16.89 10.62
N LEU A 265 -4.32 -17.86 10.07
CA LEU A 265 -4.82 -18.81 9.06
C LEU A 265 -5.56 -20.01 9.68
N GLY A 266 -5.65 -20.09 11.02
CA GLY A 266 -6.37 -21.13 11.76
C GLY A 266 -5.50 -22.31 12.19
N VAL A 267 -5.96 -23.03 13.23
CA VAL A 267 -5.30 -24.24 13.76
C VAL A 267 -5.29 -25.33 12.68
N GLY A 268 -4.11 -25.79 12.25
CA GLY A 268 -3.95 -26.86 11.26
C GLY A 268 -3.38 -26.43 9.90
N ALA A 269 -3.08 -25.14 9.69
CA ALA A 269 -2.40 -24.64 8.49
C ALA A 269 -0.87 -24.88 8.52
N PHE A 270 -0.43 -26.09 8.86
CA PHE A 270 0.97 -26.49 8.83
C PHE A 270 1.26 -27.25 7.53
N CYS A 271 1.94 -26.59 6.59
CA CYS A 271 2.26 -27.15 5.27
C CYS A 271 3.77 -27.21 5.00
N VAL A 272 4.61 -26.96 6.02
CA VAL A 272 6.06 -26.79 5.83
C VAL A 272 6.80 -27.95 6.49
N GLU A 273 7.36 -28.86 5.70
CA GLU A 273 8.14 -30.00 6.17
C GLU A 273 9.64 -29.76 5.97
N ASN A 274 10.48 -30.63 6.56
CA ASN A 274 11.92 -30.60 6.28
C ASN A 274 12.17 -30.90 4.79
N PHE A 275 13.26 -30.33 4.26
CA PHE A 275 13.66 -30.62 2.88
C PHE A 275 13.92 -32.12 2.73
N THR A 276 13.36 -32.74 1.69
CA THR A 276 13.55 -34.17 1.40
C THR A 276 14.74 -34.42 0.48
N SER A 277 15.29 -33.38 -0.14
CA SER A 277 16.39 -33.45 -1.09
C SER A 277 17.26 -32.18 -1.08
N GLY A 278 18.38 -32.20 -1.81
CA GLY A 278 19.28 -31.06 -1.95
C GLY A 278 20.20 -30.81 -0.74
N PRO A 279 20.90 -29.66 -0.70
CA PRO A 279 21.93 -29.37 0.30
C PRO A 279 21.44 -29.30 1.75
N ALA A 280 20.13 -29.10 1.97
CA ALA A 280 19.50 -29.07 3.29
C ALA A 280 18.65 -30.32 3.59
N ALA A 281 18.83 -31.41 2.84
CA ALA A 281 18.06 -32.64 3.02
C ALA A 281 18.06 -33.12 4.50
N GLY A 282 16.88 -33.44 5.01
CA GLY A 282 16.64 -33.84 6.40
C GLY A 282 16.57 -32.68 7.39
N LYS A 283 16.83 -31.44 6.98
CA LYS A 283 16.82 -30.24 7.84
C LYS A 283 15.67 -29.30 7.47
N PHE A 284 15.29 -28.44 8.41
CA PHE A 284 14.29 -27.39 8.19
C PHE A 284 14.90 -26.12 7.56
N CYS A 285 16.16 -25.82 7.88
CA CYS A 285 16.90 -24.68 7.34
C CYS A 285 18.22 -25.12 6.70
N TRP A 286 18.71 -24.28 5.80
CA TRP A 286 20.09 -24.37 5.31
C TRP A 286 21.06 -23.86 6.39
N ASP A 287 22.35 -24.10 6.22
CA ASP A 287 23.44 -23.60 7.09
C ASP A 287 24.27 -22.47 6.44
N ARG A 288 23.73 -21.94 5.34
CA ARG A 288 24.25 -20.84 4.51
C ARG A 288 23.10 -20.30 3.67
N GLN A 289 23.33 -19.16 3.02
CA GLN A 289 22.36 -18.58 2.09
C GLN A 289 21.90 -19.64 1.07
N PRO A 290 20.60 -19.95 0.98
CA PRO A 290 20.11 -20.93 0.02
C PRO A 290 20.38 -20.48 -1.41
N ASN A 291 20.68 -21.43 -2.31
CA ASN A 291 21.04 -21.10 -3.69
C ASN A 291 19.92 -20.38 -4.48
N TYR A 292 18.66 -20.55 -4.07
CA TYR A 292 17.52 -19.82 -4.63
C TYR A 292 17.42 -18.35 -4.15
N SER A 293 18.18 -17.97 -3.12
CA SER A 293 18.28 -16.59 -2.63
C SER A 293 19.46 -15.90 -3.31
N ALA A 294 19.18 -15.15 -4.39
CA ALA A 294 20.22 -14.46 -5.16
C ALA A 294 20.80 -13.23 -4.45
N PHE A 295 19.97 -12.45 -3.76
CA PHE A 295 20.36 -11.23 -3.06
C PHE A 295 19.50 -11.03 -1.81
N ARG A 296 20.11 -10.55 -0.73
CA ARG A 296 19.45 -10.17 0.52
C ARG A 296 20.24 -9.06 1.18
N GLU A 297 19.54 -8.04 1.65
CA GLU A 297 20.12 -6.88 2.33
C GLU A 297 19.12 -6.37 3.37
N SER A 298 19.61 -6.03 4.57
CA SER A 298 18.79 -5.49 5.65
C SER A 298 18.87 -3.96 5.67
N SER A 299 18.32 -3.35 4.64
CA SER A 299 18.25 -1.90 4.45
C SER A 299 16.81 -1.48 4.22
N PHE A 300 16.46 -0.24 4.53
CA PHE A 300 15.18 0.31 4.09
C PHE A 300 15.27 0.69 2.62
N GLY A 301 14.16 0.73 1.89
CA GLY A 301 14.23 0.92 0.46
C GLY A 301 12.91 0.95 -0.28
N HIS A 302 13.04 1.07 -1.60
CA HIS A 302 11.96 0.87 -2.57
C HIS A 302 12.51 0.19 -3.84
N GLY A 303 11.63 -0.47 -4.58
CA GLY A 303 11.94 -1.04 -5.89
C GLY A 303 11.43 -0.15 -7.02
N ILE A 304 12.16 -0.09 -8.14
CA ILE A 304 11.66 0.45 -9.41
C ILE A 304 11.68 -0.65 -10.45
N LEU A 305 10.52 -0.92 -11.04
CA LEU A 305 10.35 -1.81 -12.18
C LEU A 305 10.20 -0.97 -13.46
N GLU A 306 11.13 -1.15 -14.39
CA GLU A 306 11.11 -0.56 -15.72
C GLU A 306 10.84 -1.65 -16.76
N VAL A 307 9.68 -1.59 -17.41
CA VAL A 307 9.31 -2.57 -18.44
C VAL A 307 9.74 -2.04 -19.79
N LEU A 308 10.84 -2.57 -20.34
CA LEU A 308 11.41 -2.14 -21.61
C LEU A 308 10.59 -2.69 -22.78
N LEU A 309 10.32 -4.00 -22.77
CA LEU A 309 9.59 -4.76 -23.80
C LEU A 309 8.89 -5.96 -23.14
N PHE A 310 8.00 -6.64 -23.87
CA PHE A 310 7.25 -7.80 -23.39
C PHE A 310 8.09 -8.86 -22.64
N VAL A 311 9.37 -9.02 -23.00
CA VAL A 311 10.28 -10.03 -22.46
C VAL A 311 11.45 -9.46 -21.64
N PHE A 312 11.56 -8.13 -21.49
CA PHE A 312 12.67 -7.49 -20.78
C PHE A 312 12.15 -6.45 -19.79
N PHE A 313 12.58 -6.60 -18.53
CA PHE A 313 12.37 -5.61 -17.49
C PHE A 313 13.66 -5.43 -16.68
N LEU A 314 13.84 -4.23 -16.14
CA LEU A 314 14.88 -3.93 -15.17
C LEU A 314 14.21 -3.74 -13.82
N PHE A 315 14.78 -4.35 -12.78
CA PHE A 315 14.35 -4.13 -11.41
C PHE A 315 15.53 -3.63 -10.59
N GLY A 316 15.45 -2.39 -10.13
CA GLY A 316 16.43 -1.78 -9.24
C GLY A 316 15.90 -1.73 -7.81
N ILE A 317 16.73 -2.14 -6.85
CA ILE A 317 16.50 -1.95 -5.41
C ILE A 317 17.32 -0.73 -4.99
N TYR A 318 16.68 0.22 -4.30
CA TYR A 318 17.29 1.45 -3.87
C TYR A 318 17.30 1.51 -2.34
N PRO A 319 18.42 1.13 -1.69
CA PRO A 319 18.54 1.25 -0.25
C PRO A 319 18.62 2.73 0.18
N VAL A 320 18.11 3.03 1.37
CA VAL A 320 18.05 4.37 1.99
C VAL A 320 18.39 4.37 3.47
#